data_AF-A0A412GUR6-F1
#
_entry.id   AF-A0A412GUR6-F1
#
_cell.length_a   1.000
_cell.length_b   1.000
_cell.length_c   1.000
_cell.angle_alpha   90.00
_cell.angle_beta   90.00
_cell.angle_gamma   90.00
#
_symmetry.space_group_name_H-M   'P 1'
#
loop_
_entity.id
_entity.type
_entity.pdbx_description
1 polymer ?
#
loop_
_entity_poly.entity_id
_entity_poly.type
_entity_poly.pdbx_seq_one_letter_code
_entity_poly.pdbx_strand_id
1 'polypeptide(L)'
;MAFEATKREWGELYAFFRLLANGYVYAGTSDVKKNEQQCIPIAMVQREEHDGTRQYVIEKNNIHIKGEKIDKLVPREDFETVAELILHAIRNSRQDDVTSPDGVEEFLDEVAIYDLEAKTDDRTDFSVAFYDESAPLTGFCVRSRLGMMLPLLDGGRTANFKFEQTGVKFAVPTINKINAEGEEDDVISRMLMIERLGGVLKYNDVADKIFRSNLSMIDLHMGRLLAEMTRLMWLDGITKVSELTEAIKQLNPLKIKDELINKHGFYEYKIKEFLLALATGMRPAKLYNGIESAICGFLFVTGDGEVLCYQRAYRQVFADFLFYNSRLEKGSTEKDKYGYLERENGVYYFKLNLKIGLLKR
;
A
#
# COMPACT_ATOMS: atom_id res chain seq x y z
N MET A 1 -5.03 1.70 -33.47
CA MET A 1 -5.79 2.42 -32.43
C MET A 1 -4.80 2.64 -31.32
N ALA A 2 -4.68 3.88 -30.84
CA ALA A 2 -3.83 4.15 -29.68
C ALA A 2 -4.29 3.27 -28.51
N PHE A 3 -3.37 2.68 -27.76
CA PHE A 3 -3.74 1.87 -26.61
C PHE A 3 -4.21 2.75 -25.45
N GLU A 4 -5.00 2.16 -24.57
CA GLU A 4 -5.46 2.79 -23.33
C GLU A 4 -4.80 2.10 -22.14
N ALA A 5 -4.52 2.88 -21.11
CA ALA A 5 -4.03 2.35 -19.84
C ALA A 5 -4.59 3.15 -18.67
N THR A 6 -4.59 2.54 -17.50
CA THR A 6 -5.07 3.17 -16.28
C THR A 6 -4.13 4.31 -15.86
N LYS A 7 -4.66 5.28 -15.11
CA LYS A 7 -3.84 6.34 -14.49
C LYS A 7 -2.74 5.81 -13.58
N ARG A 8 -2.91 4.59 -13.05
CA ARG A 8 -1.86 3.91 -12.26
C ARG A 8 -0.69 3.54 -13.15
N GLU A 9 -0.94 2.80 -14.23
CA GLU A 9 0.09 2.35 -15.17
C GLU A 9 0.82 3.54 -15.79
N TRP A 10 0.08 4.58 -16.20
CA TRP A 10 0.69 5.82 -16.66
C TRP A 10 1.48 6.55 -15.57
N GLY A 11 1.05 6.47 -14.31
CA GLY A 11 1.75 7.03 -13.17
C GLY A 11 3.10 6.34 -12.87
N GLU A 12 3.17 5.03 -13.09
CA GLU A 12 4.40 4.23 -13.00
C GLU A 12 5.41 4.65 -14.07
N LEU A 13 4.99 4.71 -15.34
CA LEU A 13 5.83 5.18 -16.44
C LEU A 13 6.24 6.65 -16.29
N TYR A 14 5.31 7.50 -15.84
CA TYR A 14 5.61 8.90 -15.54
C TYR A 14 6.77 9.03 -14.53
N ALA A 15 6.70 8.29 -13.43
CA ALA A 15 7.75 8.31 -12.41
C ALA A 15 9.07 7.82 -13.00
N PHE A 16 9.05 6.71 -13.73
CA PHE A 16 10.21 6.14 -14.42
C PHE A 16 10.89 7.17 -15.34
N PHE A 17 10.14 7.81 -16.24
CA PHE A 17 10.68 8.81 -17.16
C PHE A 17 11.17 10.07 -16.46
N ARG A 18 10.46 10.57 -15.41
CA ARG A 18 10.97 11.71 -14.63
C ARG A 18 12.28 11.40 -13.92
N LEU A 19 12.50 10.17 -13.45
CA LEU A 19 13.78 9.79 -12.84
C LEU A 19 14.91 9.83 -13.87
N LEU A 20 14.70 9.28 -15.06
CA LEU A 20 15.69 9.30 -16.14
C LEU A 20 15.98 10.73 -16.62
N ALA A 21 14.93 11.53 -16.82
CA ALA A 21 15.05 12.93 -17.21
C ALA A 21 15.78 13.77 -16.15
N ASN A 22 15.50 13.57 -14.86
CA ASN A 22 16.11 14.37 -13.79
C ASN A 22 17.51 13.88 -13.41
N GLY A 23 17.79 12.58 -13.49
CA GLY A 23 19.06 11.99 -13.03
C GLY A 23 19.25 12.03 -11.51
N TYR A 24 18.19 12.37 -10.77
CA TYR A 24 18.15 12.39 -9.32
C TYR A 24 16.70 12.32 -8.83
N VAL A 25 16.54 12.03 -7.54
CA VAL A 25 15.25 12.11 -6.83
C VAL A 25 15.47 12.72 -5.45
N TYR A 26 14.52 13.52 -4.99
CA TYR A 26 14.57 14.01 -3.62
C TYR A 26 13.90 13.03 -2.66
N ALA A 27 14.45 12.90 -1.45
CA ALA A 27 13.75 12.21 -0.39
C ALA A 27 12.48 12.99 0.01
N GLY A 28 11.42 12.26 0.35
CA GLY A 28 10.22 12.86 0.92
C GLY A 28 10.30 13.02 2.44
N THR A 29 9.60 14.00 3.00
CA THR A 29 9.35 14.13 4.44
C THR A 29 8.10 13.33 4.85
N SER A 30 7.87 13.17 6.16
CA SER A 30 6.64 12.55 6.68
C SER A 30 5.36 13.31 6.27
N ASP A 31 5.48 14.60 5.97
CA ASP A 31 4.36 15.47 5.54
C ASP A 31 4.18 15.50 4.01
N VAL A 32 4.82 14.58 3.30
CA VAL A 32 4.72 14.47 1.82
C VAL A 32 5.24 15.72 1.12
N LYS A 33 6.37 16.23 1.60
CA LYS A 33 7.08 17.36 0.98
C LYS A 33 8.46 16.91 0.54
N LYS A 34 8.99 17.57 -0.49
CA LYS A 34 10.40 17.46 -0.86
C LYS A 34 11.32 17.89 0.29
N ASN A 35 12.31 17.04 0.59
CA ASN A 35 13.42 17.40 1.44
C ASN A 35 14.57 17.97 0.59
N GLU A 36 14.65 19.30 0.46
CA GLU A 36 15.67 19.99 -0.36
C GLU A 36 17.12 19.68 0.07
N GLN A 37 17.32 19.22 1.31
CA GLN A 37 18.64 18.86 1.82
C GLN A 37 19.10 17.47 1.37
N GLN A 38 18.22 16.71 0.71
CA GLN A 38 18.42 15.30 0.43
C GLN A 38 18.04 14.97 -1.01
N CYS A 39 18.87 15.47 -1.92
CA CYS A 39 18.88 15.08 -3.32
C CYS A 39 19.73 13.81 -3.49
N ILE A 40 19.16 12.78 -4.09
CA ILE A 40 19.77 11.46 -4.28
C ILE A 40 20.03 11.28 -5.78
N PRO A 41 21.30 11.36 -6.25
CA PRO A 41 21.67 11.10 -7.63
C PRO A 41 21.33 9.67 -8.06
N ILE A 42 20.87 9.53 -9.30
CA ILE A 42 20.54 8.25 -9.92
C ILE A 42 21.55 8.01 -11.05
N ALA A 43 22.20 6.86 -11.02
CA ALA A 43 23.12 6.46 -12.07
C ALA A 43 22.41 5.60 -13.14
N MET A 44 21.48 4.75 -12.73
CA MET A 44 20.79 3.83 -13.62
C MET A 44 19.43 3.42 -13.06
N VAL A 45 18.47 3.19 -13.94
CA VAL A 45 17.22 2.48 -13.63
C VAL A 45 17.20 1.15 -14.38
N GLN A 46 16.83 0.06 -13.70
CA GLN A 46 16.68 -1.28 -14.29
C GLN A 46 15.21 -1.70 -14.25
N ARG A 47 14.70 -2.23 -15.37
CA ARG A 47 13.33 -2.72 -15.50
C ARG A 47 13.31 -4.10 -16.14
N GLU A 48 12.36 -4.93 -15.72
CA GLU A 48 12.13 -6.26 -16.30
C GLU A 48 10.95 -6.21 -17.27
N GLU A 49 11.20 -6.51 -18.55
CA GLU A 49 10.15 -6.71 -19.56
C GLU A 49 9.98 -8.20 -19.89
N HIS A 50 8.98 -8.52 -20.71
CA HIS A 50 8.66 -9.90 -21.08
C HIS A 50 9.79 -10.68 -21.77
N ASP A 51 10.70 -10.01 -22.45
CA ASP A 51 11.83 -10.56 -23.21
C ASP A 51 13.20 -10.26 -22.57
N GLY A 52 13.23 -9.81 -21.31
CA GLY A 52 14.45 -9.72 -20.50
C GLY A 52 14.66 -8.38 -19.77
N THR A 53 15.82 -8.26 -19.14
CA THR A 53 16.21 -7.10 -18.35
C THR A 53 16.68 -5.93 -19.22
N ARG A 54 16.25 -4.71 -18.89
CA ARG A 54 16.73 -3.45 -19.47
C ARG A 54 17.41 -2.60 -18.43
N GLN A 55 18.53 -2.01 -18.80
CA GLN A 55 19.25 -1.04 -18.00
C GLN A 55 19.27 0.30 -18.73
N TYR A 56 18.81 1.35 -18.05
CA TYR A 56 18.75 2.72 -18.53
C TYR A 56 19.78 3.53 -17.76
N VAL A 57 21.00 3.62 -18.29
CA VAL A 57 22.13 4.31 -17.65
C VAL A 57 22.04 5.80 -17.98
N ILE A 58 22.09 6.64 -16.95
CA ILE A 58 21.94 8.09 -17.08
C ILE A 58 23.30 8.70 -17.39
N GLU A 59 23.47 9.17 -18.62
CA GLU A 59 24.62 9.98 -19.02
C GLU A 59 24.28 11.48 -18.96
N LYS A 60 25.23 12.31 -19.41
CA LYS A 60 25.08 13.77 -19.35
C LYS A 60 23.88 14.27 -20.17
N ASN A 61 23.82 13.88 -21.44
CA ASN A 61 22.80 14.36 -22.39
C ASN A 61 21.91 13.22 -22.92
N ASN A 62 22.26 11.97 -22.65
CA ASN A 62 21.58 10.80 -23.18
C ASN A 62 21.25 9.80 -22.07
N ILE A 63 20.34 8.90 -22.38
CA ILE A 63 20.15 7.65 -21.65
C ILE A 63 20.73 6.53 -22.51
N HIS A 64 21.68 5.78 -21.96
CA HIS A 64 22.24 4.59 -22.59
C HIS A 64 21.41 3.38 -22.19
N ILE A 65 20.65 2.86 -23.15
CA ILE A 65 19.76 1.72 -22.97
C ILE A 65 20.51 0.45 -23.36
N LYS A 66 20.71 -0.44 -22.39
CA LYS A 66 21.40 -1.73 -22.53
C LYS A 66 20.42 -2.87 -22.27
N GLY A 67 20.48 -3.89 -23.12
CA GLY A 67 19.76 -5.16 -22.99
C GLY A 67 20.44 -6.24 -23.84
N GLU A 68 19.95 -7.49 -23.83
CA GLU A 68 20.62 -8.60 -24.54
C GLU A 68 20.90 -8.32 -26.02
N LYS A 69 19.99 -7.60 -26.68
CA LYS A 69 20.10 -7.19 -28.09
C LYS A 69 19.85 -5.68 -28.29
N ILE A 70 20.00 -4.90 -27.22
CA ILE A 70 19.69 -3.47 -27.20
C ILE A 70 20.95 -2.72 -26.78
N ASP A 71 21.38 -1.80 -27.62
CA ASP A 71 22.46 -0.86 -27.34
C ASP A 71 22.11 0.44 -28.07
N LYS A 72 21.46 1.37 -27.36
CA LYS A 72 20.94 2.63 -27.91
C LYS A 72 21.25 3.82 -27.02
N LEU A 73 21.48 4.97 -27.64
CA LEU A 73 21.56 6.26 -26.96
C LEU A 73 20.37 7.11 -27.37
N VAL A 74 19.56 7.50 -26.41
CA VAL A 74 18.37 8.33 -26.63
C VAL A 74 18.55 9.66 -25.88
N PRO A 75 18.26 10.81 -26.51
CA PRO A 75 18.35 12.12 -25.84
C PRO A 75 17.54 12.16 -24.56
N ARG A 76 18.17 12.69 -23.50
CA ARG A 76 17.55 12.74 -22.17
C ARG A 76 16.36 13.72 -22.11
N GLU A 77 16.34 14.73 -22.98
CA GLU A 77 15.24 15.68 -23.12
C GLU A 77 13.95 15.04 -23.66
N ASP A 78 14.05 13.96 -24.42
CA ASP A 78 12.88 13.24 -24.94
C ASP A 78 12.11 12.56 -23.80
N PHE A 79 12.83 12.01 -22.80
CA PHE A 79 12.22 11.45 -21.59
C PHE A 79 11.48 12.51 -20.77
N GLU A 80 12.00 13.74 -20.71
CA GLU A 80 11.31 14.86 -20.05
C GLU A 80 10.03 15.21 -20.78
N THR A 81 10.12 15.37 -22.10
CA THR A 81 8.99 15.71 -22.98
C THR A 81 7.86 14.68 -22.85
N VAL A 82 8.19 13.39 -22.90
CA VAL A 82 7.21 12.31 -22.80
C VAL A 82 6.60 12.23 -21.40
N ALA A 83 7.39 12.44 -20.34
CA ALA A 83 6.85 12.52 -18.99
C ALA A 83 5.82 13.68 -18.85
N GLU A 84 6.07 14.83 -19.47
CA GLU A 84 5.14 15.96 -19.47
C GLU A 84 3.85 15.65 -20.25
N LEU A 85 3.96 14.99 -21.42
CA LEU A 85 2.80 14.55 -22.20
C LEU A 85 1.91 13.60 -21.39
N ILE A 86 2.51 12.60 -20.72
CA ILE A 86 1.79 11.66 -19.86
C ILE A 86 1.11 12.38 -18.71
N LEU A 87 1.82 13.27 -17.99
CA LEU A 87 1.24 14.03 -16.88
C LEU A 87 0.05 14.89 -17.34
N HIS A 88 0.19 15.56 -18.48
CA HIS A 88 -0.86 16.37 -19.07
C HIS A 88 -2.09 15.52 -19.44
N ALA A 89 -1.90 14.35 -20.05
CA ALA A 89 -2.99 13.45 -20.40
C ALA A 89 -3.73 12.91 -19.17
N ILE A 90 -3.00 12.47 -18.13
CA ILE A 90 -3.60 12.01 -16.88
C ILE A 90 -4.45 13.11 -16.24
N ARG A 91 -3.94 14.36 -16.21
CA ARG A 91 -4.63 15.50 -15.59
C ARG A 91 -5.90 15.91 -16.33
N ASN A 92 -5.90 15.79 -17.65
CA ASN A 92 -7.04 16.18 -18.47
C ASN A 92 -8.09 15.07 -18.64
N SER A 93 -7.73 13.82 -18.37
CA SER A 93 -8.71 12.72 -18.35
C SER A 93 -9.57 12.78 -17.09
N ARG A 94 -10.89 12.61 -17.26
CA ARG A 94 -11.83 12.42 -16.15
C ARG A 94 -11.97 10.94 -15.74
N GLN A 95 -11.73 10.03 -16.69
CA GLN A 95 -11.82 8.59 -16.47
C GLN A 95 -10.51 8.05 -15.90
N ASP A 96 -10.52 6.79 -15.45
CA ASP A 96 -9.29 6.11 -15.03
C ASP A 96 -8.50 5.60 -16.23
N ASP A 97 -9.19 5.17 -17.28
CA ASP A 97 -8.56 4.82 -18.56
C ASP A 97 -8.18 6.11 -19.31
N VAL A 98 -6.92 6.16 -19.74
CA VAL A 98 -6.32 7.28 -20.47
C VAL A 98 -5.70 6.75 -21.75
N THR A 99 -6.14 7.28 -22.88
CA THR A 99 -5.57 7.00 -24.20
C THR A 99 -4.13 7.51 -24.28
N SER A 100 -3.25 6.73 -24.91
CA SER A 100 -1.86 7.11 -25.14
C SER A 100 -1.76 8.48 -25.85
N PRO A 101 -0.97 9.43 -25.33
CA PRO A 101 -0.75 10.71 -26.00
C PRO A 101 0.03 10.55 -27.31
N ASP A 102 -0.21 11.45 -28.26
CA ASP A 102 0.49 11.44 -29.56
C ASP A 102 2.02 11.42 -29.37
N GLY A 103 2.71 10.51 -30.08
CA GLY A 103 4.18 10.37 -30.03
C GLY A 103 4.70 9.49 -28.88
N VAL A 104 3.86 9.13 -27.90
CA VAL A 104 4.30 8.33 -26.74
C VAL A 104 4.50 6.87 -27.12
N GLU A 105 3.66 6.30 -28.00
CA GLU A 105 3.80 4.90 -28.43
C GLU A 105 5.11 4.69 -29.20
N GLU A 106 5.42 5.59 -30.14
CA GLU A 106 6.66 5.55 -30.90
C GLU A 106 7.88 5.71 -29.99
N PHE A 107 7.77 6.52 -28.94
CA PHE A 107 8.85 6.67 -27.96
C PHE A 107 9.03 5.42 -27.11
N LEU A 108 7.95 4.78 -26.65
CA LEU A 108 8.01 3.52 -25.90
C LEU A 108 8.73 2.42 -26.71
N ASP A 109 8.41 2.29 -27.99
CA ASP A 109 9.11 1.39 -28.91
C ASP A 109 10.60 1.75 -29.05
N GLU A 110 10.92 3.04 -29.15
CA GLU A 110 12.30 3.49 -29.28
C GLU A 110 13.15 3.17 -28.03
N VAL A 111 12.56 3.33 -26.83
CA VAL A 111 13.20 3.01 -25.55
C VAL A 111 13.01 1.57 -25.08
N ALA A 112 12.49 0.71 -25.97
CA ALA A 112 12.29 -0.73 -25.77
C ALA A 112 11.45 -1.09 -24.53
N ILE A 113 10.38 -0.35 -24.32
CA ILE A 113 9.32 -0.63 -23.34
C ILE A 113 8.11 -1.20 -24.08
N TYR A 114 7.73 -2.42 -23.74
CA TYR A 114 6.67 -3.14 -24.45
C TYR A 114 5.46 -3.46 -23.57
N ASP A 115 5.68 -3.56 -22.26
CA ASP A 115 4.63 -3.67 -21.27
C ASP A 115 4.63 -2.38 -20.43
N LEU A 116 3.45 -1.87 -20.08
CA LEU A 116 3.35 -0.68 -19.21
C LEU A 116 3.62 -1.02 -17.74
N GLU A 117 3.28 -2.24 -17.34
CA GLU A 117 3.63 -2.81 -16.05
C GLU A 117 4.84 -3.72 -16.19
N ALA A 118 5.80 -3.57 -15.29
CA ALA A 118 6.95 -4.47 -15.25
C ALA A 118 6.53 -5.90 -14.90
N LYS A 119 7.22 -6.88 -15.47
CA LYS A 119 6.95 -8.30 -15.21
C LYS A 119 7.84 -8.82 -14.09
N THR A 120 7.45 -8.57 -12.84
CA THR A 120 8.24 -9.01 -11.68
C THR A 120 7.47 -9.94 -10.74
N ASP A 121 8.12 -11.02 -10.29
CA ASP A 121 7.57 -11.91 -9.26
C ASP A 121 7.59 -11.28 -7.86
N ASP A 122 8.53 -10.35 -7.65
CA ASP A 122 8.76 -9.65 -6.39
C ASP A 122 7.91 -8.37 -6.23
N ARG A 123 7.19 -7.95 -7.29
CA ARG A 123 6.33 -6.76 -7.39
C ARG A 123 7.05 -5.43 -7.32
N THR A 124 8.34 -5.40 -7.63
CA THR A 124 9.00 -4.13 -7.94
C THR A 124 8.53 -3.64 -9.31
N ASP A 125 8.29 -2.34 -9.44
CA ASP A 125 7.96 -1.74 -10.73
C ASP A 125 9.26 -1.49 -11.53
N PHE A 126 10.34 -1.16 -10.82
CA PHE A 126 11.70 -1.13 -11.33
C PHE A 126 12.69 -1.02 -10.16
N SER A 127 13.97 -1.18 -10.47
CA SER A 127 15.08 -1.02 -9.53
C SER A 127 15.97 0.16 -9.90
N VAL A 128 16.61 0.78 -8.93
CA VAL A 128 17.48 1.95 -9.12
C VAL A 128 18.86 1.69 -8.54
N ALA A 129 19.91 2.02 -9.31
CA ALA A 129 21.26 2.17 -8.81
C ALA A 129 21.53 3.65 -8.51
N PHE A 130 21.78 3.97 -7.25
CA PHE A 130 22.06 5.34 -6.80
C PHE A 130 23.56 5.63 -6.84
N TYR A 131 23.92 6.88 -7.15
CA TYR A 131 25.28 7.43 -7.19
C TYR A 131 26.23 6.82 -8.24
N ASP A 132 26.23 5.50 -8.43
CA ASP A 132 27.13 4.77 -9.32
C ASP A 132 26.41 3.59 -9.99
N GLU A 133 26.75 3.27 -11.25
CA GLU A 133 26.13 2.17 -12.01
C GLU A 133 26.40 0.79 -11.36
N SER A 134 27.53 0.63 -10.66
CA SER A 134 27.89 -0.59 -9.94
C SER A 134 27.26 -0.71 -8.55
N ALA A 135 26.52 0.30 -8.10
CA ALA A 135 25.86 0.28 -6.80
C ALA A 135 24.78 -0.83 -6.73
N PRO A 136 24.54 -1.43 -5.55
CA PRO A 136 23.46 -2.39 -5.38
C PRO A 136 22.10 -1.82 -5.78
N LEU A 137 21.33 -2.62 -6.52
CA LEU A 137 19.99 -2.26 -6.96
C LEU A 137 19.02 -2.13 -5.78
N THR A 138 18.27 -1.03 -5.77
CA THR A 138 17.20 -0.77 -4.81
C THR A 138 15.87 -0.87 -5.55
N GLY A 139 15.06 -1.87 -5.23
CA GLY A 139 13.75 -2.07 -5.85
C GLY A 139 12.68 -1.13 -5.29
N PHE A 140 11.83 -0.59 -6.15
CA PHE A 140 10.78 0.36 -5.79
C PHE A 140 9.40 -0.07 -6.30
N CYS A 141 8.37 0.32 -5.54
CA CYS A 141 7.00 0.42 -6.07
C CYS A 141 6.63 1.91 -6.20
N VAL A 142 5.97 2.28 -7.28
CA VAL A 142 5.40 3.60 -7.48
C VAL A 142 4.05 3.68 -6.78
N ARG A 143 3.81 4.81 -6.13
CA ARG A 143 2.54 5.16 -5.49
C ARG A 143 2.15 6.54 -5.96
N SER A 144 1.21 6.62 -6.89
CA SER A 144 0.87 7.86 -7.57
C SER A 144 -0.49 8.41 -7.16
N ARG A 145 -0.53 9.66 -6.69
CA ARG A 145 -1.79 10.40 -6.45
C ARG A 145 -2.50 10.85 -7.73
N LEU A 146 -1.86 10.68 -8.89
CA LEU A 146 -2.47 11.04 -10.17
C LEU A 146 -3.59 10.06 -10.56
N GLY A 147 -3.55 8.83 -10.04
CA GLY A 147 -4.56 7.79 -10.23
C GLY A 147 -5.04 7.15 -8.93
N MET A 148 -5.74 6.03 -9.04
CA MET A 148 -6.07 5.19 -7.89
C MET A 148 -4.81 4.49 -7.38
N MET A 149 -4.47 4.68 -6.10
CA MET A 149 -3.36 3.95 -5.48
C MET A 149 -3.82 2.59 -5.00
N LEU A 150 -3.01 1.57 -5.30
CA LEU A 150 -3.21 0.26 -4.68
C LEU A 150 -3.01 0.37 -3.16
N PRO A 151 -3.89 -0.25 -2.37
CA PRO A 151 -3.76 -0.26 -0.92
C PRO A 151 -2.49 -1.01 -0.48
N LEU A 152 -1.94 -0.63 0.68
CA LEU A 152 -0.86 -1.38 1.34
C LEU A 152 -1.32 -2.80 1.71
N LEU A 153 -2.61 -2.93 2.03
CA LEU A 153 -3.27 -4.21 2.27
C LEU A 153 -4.68 -4.13 1.69
N ASP A 154 -4.98 -4.94 0.67
CA ASP A 154 -6.18 -4.84 -0.19
C ASP A 154 -7.52 -5.15 0.48
N GLY A 155 -7.50 -5.59 1.73
CA GLY A 155 -8.64 -6.33 2.24
C GLY A 155 -8.76 -7.67 1.51
N GLY A 156 -9.72 -8.48 1.90
CA GLY A 156 -9.80 -9.88 1.49
C GLY A 156 -10.00 -10.81 2.66
N ARG A 157 -10.53 -11.99 2.39
CA ARG A 157 -10.94 -12.98 3.42
C ARG A 157 -9.83 -13.31 4.41
N THR A 158 -8.58 -13.28 3.95
CA THR A 158 -7.39 -13.57 4.75
C THR A 158 -7.10 -12.51 5.81
N ALA A 159 -7.56 -11.27 5.60
CA ALA A 159 -7.36 -10.14 6.50
C ALA A 159 -8.52 -9.95 7.49
N ASN A 160 -9.40 -10.95 7.64
CA ASN A 160 -10.51 -10.88 8.58
C ASN A 160 -10.06 -11.18 10.02
N PHE A 161 -10.59 -10.43 10.97
CA PHE A 161 -10.51 -10.72 12.41
C PHE A 161 -11.85 -11.27 12.89
N LYS A 162 -11.80 -12.37 13.65
CA LYS A 162 -12.97 -13.03 14.23
C LYS A 162 -13.26 -12.43 15.60
N PHE A 163 -14.50 -12.01 15.79
CA PHE A 163 -15.05 -11.63 17.09
C PHE A 163 -16.11 -12.66 17.49
N GLU A 164 -15.89 -13.35 18.59
CA GLU A 164 -16.87 -14.26 19.16
C GLU A 164 -18.06 -13.48 19.73
N GLN A 165 -19.27 -13.90 19.38
CA GLN A 165 -20.49 -13.40 19.99
C GLN A 165 -20.68 -14.07 21.35
N THR A 166 -20.59 -13.26 22.40
CA THR A 166 -20.75 -13.64 23.81
C THR A 166 -21.83 -12.80 24.49
N GLY A 167 -22.07 -12.99 25.80
CA GLY A 167 -23.17 -12.33 26.51
C GLY A 167 -24.46 -13.15 26.36
N VAL A 168 -25.54 -12.51 25.89
CA VAL A 168 -26.81 -13.22 25.62
C VAL A 168 -26.63 -14.16 24.43
N LYS A 169 -27.02 -15.43 24.59
CA LYS A 169 -27.04 -16.40 23.48
C LYS A 169 -28.23 -16.10 22.57
N PHE A 170 -27.97 -15.88 21.29
CA PHE A 170 -29.01 -15.63 20.31
C PHE A 170 -29.54 -16.94 19.70
N ALA A 171 -30.86 -17.05 19.62
CA ALA A 171 -31.51 -18.11 18.84
C ALA A 171 -31.35 -17.81 17.34
N VAL A 172 -31.46 -18.85 16.49
CA VAL A 172 -31.31 -18.73 15.04
C VAL A 172 -32.18 -17.62 14.41
N PRO A 173 -33.47 -17.44 14.80
CA PRO A 173 -34.27 -16.33 14.26
C PRO A 173 -33.68 -14.95 14.57
N THR A 174 -33.10 -14.77 15.75
CA THR A 174 -32.42 -13.52 16.14
C THR A 174 -31.17 -13.28 15.31
N ILE A 175 -30.37 -14.32 15.06
CA ILE A 175 -29.19 -14.25 14.18
C ILE A 175 -29.60 -13.84 12.76
N ASN A 176 -30.62 -14.48 12.20
CA ASN A 176 -31.12 -14.15 10.86
C ASN A 176 -31.62 -12.71 10.80
N LYS A 177 -32.29 -12.23 11.86
CA LYS A 177 -32.73 -10.83 11.96
C LYS A 177 -31.54 -9.87 11.99
N ILE A 178 -30.49 -10.17 12.75
CA ILE A 178 -29.26 -9.37 12.79
C ILE A 178 -28.59 -9.34 11.41
N ASN A 179 -28.42 -10.49 10.75
CA ASN A 179 -27.77 -10.55 9.45
C ASN A 179 -28.57 -9.84 8.34
N ALA A 180 -29.90 -9.73 8.49
CA ALA A 180 -30.77 -8.99 7.59
C ALA A 180 -30.94 -7.49 7.96
N GLU A 181 -30.31 -7.01 9.04
CA GLU A 181 -30.33 -5.59 9.40
C GLU A 181 -29.52 -4.78 8.39
N GLY A 182 -30.10 -3.68 7.91
CA GLY A 182 -29.47 -2.72 7.00
C GLY A 182 -29.15 -3.30 5.61
N GLU A 183 -28.55 -2.44 4.78
CA GLU A 183 -28.03 -2.84 3.47
C GLU A 183 -26.79 -3.72 3.62
N GLU A 184 -26.33 -4.35 2.53
CA GLU A 184 -25.24 -5.33 2.55
C GLU A 184 -23.97 -4.83 3.27
N ASP A 185 -23.59 -3.57 3.03
CA ASP A 185 -22.42 -2.90 3.58
C ASP A 185 -22.65 -2.25 4.96
N ASP A 186 -23.86 -2.34 5.51
CA ASP A 186 -24.23 -1.78 6.82
C ASP A 186 -23.80 -2.67 7.99
N VAL A 187 -22.48 -2.88 8.07
CA VAL A 187 -21.83 -3.66 9.13
C VAL A 187 -22.06 -3.02 10.51
N ILE A 188 -22.08 -1.68 10.60
CA ILE A 188 -22.24 -0.96 11.86
C ILE A 188 -23.61 -1.18 12.47
N SER A 189 -24.70 -1.12 11.70
CA SER A 189 -26.05 -1.37 12.24
C SER A 189 -26.18 -2.77 12.82
N ARG A 190 -25.55 -3.76 12.20
CA ARG A 190 -25.47 -5.14 12.72
C ARG A 190 -24.71 -5.21 14.04
N MET A 191 -23.55 -4.54 14.14
CA MET A 191 -22.78 -4.46 15.38
C MET A 191 -23.59 -3.82 16.52
N LEU A 192 -24.25 -2.70 16.25
CA LEU A 192 -25.09 -1.99 17.23
C LEU A 192 -26.34 -2.79 17.60
N MET A 193 -26.92 -3.55 16.66
CA MET A 193 -28.03 -4.45 16.95
C MET A 193 -27.62 -5.58 17.88
N ILE A 194 -26.44 -6.17 17.67
CA ILE A 194 -25.87 -7.20 18.57
C ILE A 194 -25.77 -6.64 19.99
N GLU A 195 -25.21 -5.44 20.16
CA GLU A 195 -25.05 -4.79 21.46
C GLU A 195 -26.40 -4.47 22.11
N ARG A 196 -27.36 -3.89 21.37
CA ARG A 196 -28.73 -3.60 21.85
C ARG A 196 -29.46 -4.84 22.36
N LEU A 197 -29.17 -6.01 21.80
CA LEU A 197 -29.75 -7.28 22.22
C LEU A 197 -28.99 -7.96 23.36
N GLY A 198 -28.00 -7.29 23.96
CA GLY A 198 -27.19 -7.81 25.07
C GLY A 198 -26.07 -8.76 24.62
N GLY A 199 -25.76 -8.81 23.33
CA GLY A 199 -24.60 -9.51 22.80
C GLY A 199 -23.33 -8.67 22.93
N VAL A 200 -22.19 -9.35 23.01
CA VAL A 200 -20.86 -8.73 23.11
C VAL A 200 -19.93 -9.38 22.10
N LEU A 201 -19.29 -8.58 21.26
CA LEU A 201 -18.28 -9.03 20.31
C LEU A 201 -16.89 -8.99 20.95
N LYS A 202 -16.31 -10.16 21.25
CA LYS A 202 -14.96 -10.27 21.83
C LYS A 202 -13.98 -10.79 20.80
N TYR A 203 -12.84 -10.12 20.62
CA TYR A 203 -11.78 -10.63 19.76
C TYR A 203 -11.42 -12.08 20.12
N ASN A 204 -11.43 -12.96 19.12
CA ASN A 204 -11.13 -14.37 19.27
C ASN A 204 -9.82 -14.72 18.55
N ASP A 205 -9.73 -14.42 17.25
CA ASP A 205 -8.55 -14.77 16.45
C ASP A 205 -8.48 -14.00 15.11
N VAL A 206 -7.36 -14.13 14.40
CA VAL A 206 -7.24 -13.82 12.97
C VAL A 206 -7.82 -14.98 12.18
N ALA A 207 -8.64 -14.70 11.16
CA ALA A 207 -9.39 -15.74 10.45
C ALA A 207 -8.48 -16.68 9.64
N ASP A 208 -7.42 -16.16 9.05
CA ASP A 208 -6.43 -16.93 8.30
C ASP A 208 -5.19 -17.25 9.14
N LYS A 209 -4.76 -18.51 9.10
CA LYS A 209 -3.64 -19.02 9.89
C LYS A 209 -2.28 -18.48 9.45
N ILE A 210 -2.09 -18.19 8.16
CA ILE A 210 -0.84 -17.64 7.62
C ILE A 210 -0.76 -16.19 8.05
N PHE A 211 -1.82 -15.41 7.85
CA PHE A 211 -1.85 -14.01 8.27
C PHE A 211 -1.66 -13.87 9.78
N ARG A 212 -2.30 -14.75 10.58
CA ARG A 212 -2.07 -14.84 12.04
C ARG A 212 -0.58 -14.98 12.36
N SER A 213 0.09 -15.94 11.70
CA SER A 213 1.51 -16.21 11.92
C SER A 213 2.38 -15.03 11.48
N ASN A 214 2.06 -14.41 10.35
CA ASN A 214 2.76 -13.22 9.85
C ASN A 214 2.64 -12.04 10.83
N LEU A 215 1.45 -11.81 11.40
CA LEU A 215 1.26 -10.78 12.42
C LEU A 215 2.05 -11.10 13.70
N SER A 216 2.08 -12.38 14.11
CA SER A 216 2.87 -12.84 15.26
C SER A 216 4.38 -12.69 15.07
N MET A 217 4.88 -12.73 13.84
CA MET A 217 6.29 -12.44 13.54
C MET A 217 6.67 -10.98 13.86
N ILE A 218 5.71 -10.06 13.81
CA ILE A 218 5.93 -8.66 14.19
C ILE A 218 5.68 -8.47 15.69
N ASP A 219 4.55 -8.98 16.19
CA ASP A 219 4.25 -9.04 17.62
C ASP A 219 3.16 -10.08 17.92
N LEU A 220 3.31 -10.81 19.03
CA LEU A 220 2.32 -11.80 19.47
C LEU A 220 0.92 -11.22 19.70
N HIS A 221 0.80 -9.92 20.00
CA HIS A 221 -0.48 -9.23 20.21
C HIS A 221 -0.98 -8.46 19.00
N MET A 222 -0.28 -8.50 17.86
CA MET A 222 -0.58 -7.68 16.69
C MET A 222 -2.00 -7.92 16.17
N GLY A 223 -2.46 -9.18 16.13
CA GLY A 223 -3.83 -9.52 15.69
C GLY A 223 -4.90 -8.84 16.54
N ARG A 224 -4.74 -8.85 17.86
CA ARG A 224 -5.68 -8.18 18.79
C ARG A 224 -5.65 -6.67 18.65
N LEU A 225 -4.46 -6.09 18.51
CA LEU A 225 -4.27 -4.66 18.31
C LEU A 225 -5.00 -4.18 17.04
N LEU A 226 -4.74 -4.82 15.90
CA LEU A 226 -5.34 -4.44 14.61
C LEU A 226 -6.85 -4.73 14.57
N ALA A 227 -7.32 -5.79 15.24
CA ALA A 227 -8.74 -6.06 15.38
C ALA A 227 -9.46 -4.92 16.13
N GLU A 228 -8.88 -4.41 17.22
CA GLU A 228 -9.45 -3.29 17.96
C GLU A 228 -9.41 -1.99 17.16
N MET A 229 -8.34 -1.72 16.40
CA MET A 229 -8.32 -0.58 15.47
C MET A 229 -9.42 -0.69 14.41
N THR A 230 -9.63 -1.89 13.87
CA THR A 230 -10.70 -2.14 12.89
C THR A 230 -12.08 -1.95 13.52
N ARG A 231 -12.27 -2.36 14.78
CA ARG A 231 -13.51 -2.17 15.54
C ARG A 231 -13.78 -0.68 15.79
N LEU A 232 -12.77 0.10 16.17
CA LEU A 232 -12.88 1.56 16.36
C LEU A 232 -13.20 2.28 15.04
N MET A 233 -12.64 1.84 13.91
CA MET A 233 -13.02 2.40 12.60
C MET A 233 -14.52 2.26 12.33
N TRP A 234 -15.11 1.11 12.67
CA TRP A 234 -16.53 0.87 12.47
C TRP A 234 -17.41 1.63 13.47
N LEU A 235 -17.08 1.61 14.76
CA LEU A 235 -17.92 2.21 15.80
C LEU A 235 -17.78 3.74 15.87
N ASP A 236 -16.56 4.25 15.74
CA ASP A 236 -16.24 5.65 16.00
C ASP A 236 -15.93 6.43 14.70
N GLY A 237 -15.85 5.75 13.56
CA GLY A 237 -15.58 6.36 12.25
C GLY A 237 -14.14 6.84 12.06
N ILE A 238 -13.22 6.52 12.98
CA ILE A 238 -11.82 6.93 12.90
C ILE A 238 -11.10 6.10 11.83
N THR A 239 -10.54 6.74 10.81
CA THR A 239 -9.88 6.03 9.70
C THR A 239 -8.38 6.25 9.65
N LYS A 240 -7.86 7.39 10.12
CA LYS A 240 -6.42 7.68 10.04
C LYS A 240 -5.67 6.79 11.01
N VAL A 241 -4.61 6.12 10.53
CA VAL A 241 -3.85 5.17 11.35
C VAL A 241 -3.23 5.86 12.57
N SER A 242 -2.72 7.08 12.42
CA SER A 242 -2.18 7.85 13.54
C SER A 242 -3.25 8.16 14.60
N GLU A 243 -4.47 8.53 14.19
CA GLU A 243 -5.58 8.84 15.12
C GLU A 243 -6.12 7.58 15.79
N LEU A 244 -6.25 6.48 15.05
CA LEU A 244 -6.59 5.17 15.61
C LEU A 244 -5.56 4.72 16.65
N THR A 245 -4.28 4.98 16.39
CA THR A 245 -3.21 4.64 17.34
C THR A 245 -3.34 5.45 18.63
N GLU A 246 -3.70 6.73 18.56
CA GLU A 246 -4.00 7.54 19.76
C GLU A 246 -5.21 7.01 20.52
N ALA A 247 -6.30 6.66 19.83
CA ALA A 247 -7.47 6.05 20.45
C ALA A 247 -7.13 4.72 21.15
N ILE A 248 -6.27 3.90 20.55
CA ILE A 248 -5.76 2.66 21.13
C ILE A 248 -4.90 2.91 22.37
N LYS A 249 -4.05 3.95 22.38
CA LYS A 249 -3.25 4.31 23.57
C LYS A 249 -4.16 4.57 24.77
N GLN A 250 -5.28 5.27 24.56
CA GLN A 250 -6.28 5.55 25.60
C GLN A 250 -7.08 4.30 26.01
N LEU A 251 -7.53 3.50 25.03
CA LEU A 251 -8.30 2.29 25.27
C LEU A 251 -7.47 1.20 25.98
N ASN A 252 -6.16 1.15 25.69
CA ASN A 252 -5.21 0.14 26.14
C ASN A 252 -5.76 -1.30 26.05
N PRO A 253 -6.12 -1.78 24.85
CA PRO A 253 -6.79 -3.07 24.69
C PRO A 253 -5.92 -4.25 25.14
N LEU A 254 -4.60 -4.08 25.16
CA LEU A 254 -3.65 -5.10 25.61
C LEU A 254 -3.40 -5.09 27.13
N LYS A 255 -3.95 -4.11 27.86
CA LYS A 255 -3.77 -3.94 29.30
C LYS A 255 -2.29 -3.89 29.72
N ILE A 256 -1.47 -3.23 28.92
CA ILE A 256 -0.04 -3.04 29.20
C ILE A 256 0.20 -1.84 30.13
N LYS A 257 1.39 -1.78 30.75
CA LYS A 257 1.75 -0.71 31.68
C LYS A 257 1.81 0.65 30.98
N ASP A 258 1.40 1.69 31.70
CA ASP A 258 1.40 3.08 31.22
C ASP A 258 2.79 3.53 30.71
N GLU A 259 3.85 3.13 31.41
CA GLU A 259 5.23 3.43 30.99
C GLU A 259 5.56 2.89 29.59
N LEU A 260 5.06 1.71 29.25
CA LEU A 260 5.27 1.10 27.93
C LEU A 260 4.49 1.87 26.84
N ILE A 261 3.37 2.48 27.19
CA ILE A 261 2.56 3.30 26.29
C ILE A 261 3.22 4.66 26.08
N ASN A 262 3.49 5.40 27.17
CA ASN A 262 3.83 6.82 27.11
C ASN A 262 5.33 7.10 27.00
N LYS A 263 6.20 6.30 27.62
CA LYS A 263 7.65 6.51 27.54
C LYS A 263 8.29 5.78 26.37
N HIS A 264 7.85 4.53 26.12
CA HIS A 264 8.39 3.70 25.05
C HIS A 264 7.66 3.85 23.71
N GLY A 265 6.42 4.37 23.70
CA GLY A 265 5.64 4.53 22.48
C GLY A 265 5.21 3.20 21.85
N PHE A 266 4.96 2.16 22.66
CA PHE A 266 4.78 0.78 22.18
C PHE A 266 3.79 0.64 21.02
N TYR A 267 2.59 1.18 21.15
CA TYR A 267 1.56 1.05 20.10
C TYR A 267 2.00 1.69 18.78
N GLU A 268 2.57 2.90 18.84
CA GLU A 268 3.04 3.60 17.66
C GLU A 268 4.20 2.86 16.99
N TYR A 269 5.17 2.41 17.77
CA TYR A 269 6.27 1.60 17.27
C TYR A 269 5.74 0.35 16.56
N LYS A 270 4.85 -0.43 17.18
CA LYS A 270 4.32 -1.66 16.59
C LYS A 270 3.53 -1.41 15.30
N ILE A 271 2.73 -0.35 15.24
CA ILE A 271 2.02 0.00 14.01
C ILE A 271 2.98 0.43 12.90
N LYS A 272 4.04 1.19 13.21
CA LYS A 272 5.09 1.53 12.24
C LYS A 272 5.80 0.29 11.70
N GLU A 273 6.16 -0.66 12.56
CA GLU A 273 6.76 -1.93 12.13
C GLU A 273 5.84 -2.71 11.19
N PHE A 274 4.55 -2.77 11.49
CA PHE A 274 3.56 -3.42 10.63
C PHE A 274 3.41 -2.74 9.28
N LEU A 275 3.29 -1.42 9.24
CA LEU A 275 3.19 -0.67 7.99
C LEU A 275 4.44 -0.81 7.13
N LEU A 276 5.63 -0.78 7.74
CA LEU A 276 6.88 -1.05 7.03
C LEU A 276 6.89 -2.45 6.43
N ALA A 277 6.50 -3.47 7.20
CA ALA A 277 6.43 -4.85 6.69
C ALA A 277 5.51 -4.96 5.47
N LEU A 278 4.32 -4.32 5.51
CA LEU A 278 3.42 -4.27 4.36
C LEU A 278 4.04 -3.54 3.17
N ALA A 279 4.62 -2.37 3.42
CA ALA A 279 5.23 -1.54 2.38
C ALA A 279 6.41 -2.25 1.70
N THR A 280 7.14 -3.09 2.41
CA THR A 280 8.25 -3.89 1.90
C THR A 280 7.85 -5.34 1.59
N GLY A 281 6.58 -5.59 1.27
CA GLY A 281 6.16 -6.81 0.59
C GLY A 281 5.52 -7.92 1.44
N MET A 282 5.24 -7.70 2.73
CA MET A 282 4.39 -8.63 3.52
C MET A 282 3.00 -8.73 2.89
N ARG A 283 2.48 -9.96 2.76
CA ARG A 283 1.14 -10.23 2.23
C ARG A 283 0.36 -11.11 3.22
N PRO A 284 -0.96 -10.95 3.37
CA PRO A 284 -1.73 -11.80 4.28
C PRO A 284 -1.63 -13.30 4.00
N ALA A 285 -1.71 -13.69 2.72
CA ALA A 285 -1.76 -15.10 2.30
C ALA A 285 -0.39 -15.73 1.96
N LYS A 286 0.72 -14.99 2.05
CA LYS A 286 2.08 -15.49 1.78
C LYS A 286 2.86 -15.51 3.08
N LEU A 287 3.57 -16.60 3.36
CA LEU A 287 4.40 -16.71 4.56
C LEU A 287 5.39 -15.55 4.63
N TYR A 288 5.40 -14.85 5.75
CA TYR A 288 6.34 -13.78 6.07
C TYR A 288 7.25 -14.25 7.20
N ASN A 289 8.55 -14.25 6.97
CA ASN A 289 9.57 -14.74 7.90
C ASN A 289 10.50 -13.61 8.39
N GLY A 290 10.17 -12.36 8.11
CA GLY A 290 11.00 -11.20 8.48
C GLY A 290 12.21 -10.98 7.57
N ILE A 291 12.40 -11.78 6.50
CA ILE A 291 13.45 -11.55 5.52
C ILE A 291 13.02 -10.40 4.60
N GLU A 292 14.00 -9.57 4.28
CA GLU A 292 13.85 -8.43 3.39
C GLU A 292 13.42 -8.89 1.99
N SER A 293 12.43 -8.21 1.41
CA SER A 293 12.05 -8.42 0.01
C SER A 293 12.86 -7.51 -0.91
N ALA A 294 12.71 -7.71 -2.22
CA ALA A 294 13.29 -6.81 -3.22
C ALA A 294 12.70 -5.39 -3.17
N ILE A 295 11.53 -5.20 -2.57
CA ILE A 295 10.92 -3.87 -2.39
C ILE A 295 11.62 -3.17 -1.23
N CYS A 296 12.43 -2.18 -1.59
CA CYS A 296 13.23 -1.40 -0.66
C CYS A 296 12.64 -0.01 -0.37
N GLY A 297 11.55 0.37 -1.03
CA GLY A 297 10.94 1.68 -0.82
C GLY A 297 9.81 1.99 -1.81
N PHE A 298 9.30 3.22 -1.72
CA PHE A 298 8.35 3.80 -2.65
C PHE A 298 8.90 5.01 -3.38
N LEU A 299 8.47 5.15 -4.63
CA LEU A 299 8.48 6.41 -5.35
C LEU A 299 7.07 6.98 -5.33
N PHE A 300 6.89 8.03 -4.55
CA PHE A 300 5.60 8.64 -4.33
C PHE A 300 5.41 9.83 -5.27
N VAL A 301 4.42 9.76 -6.16
CA VAL A 301 4.06 10.86 -7.05
C VAL A 301 2.97 11.71 -6.39
N THR A 302 3.26 12.97 -6.10
CA THR A 302 2.31 13.91 -5.49
C THR A 302 1.22 14.32 -6.48
N GLY A 303 0.17 15.00 -6.00
CA GLY A 303 -0.87 15.55 -6.90
C GLY A 303 -0.32 16.58 -7.90
N ASP A 304 0.78 17.24 -7.53
CA ASP A 304 1.46 18.22 -8.36
C ASP A 304 2.44 17.58 -9.37
N GLY A 305 2.59 16.25 -9.35
CA GLY A 305 3.49 15.50 -10.23
C GLY A 305 4.93 15.38 -9.69
N GLU A 306 5.20 15.88 -8.49
CA GLU A 306 6.53 15.72 -7.90
C GLU A 306 6.77 14.25 -7.50
N VAL A 307 7.95 13.71 -7.83
CA VAL A 307 8.36 12.35 -7.45
C VAL A 307 9.25 12.42 -6.21
N LEU A 308 8.80 11.81 -5.12
CA LEU A 308 9.50 11.74 -3.83
C LEU A 308 9.95 10.30 -3.54
N CYS A 309 11.17 10.14 -3.05
CA CYS A 309 11.72 8.84 -2.66
C CYS A 309 11.55 8.59 -1.16
N TYR A 310 10.97 7.44 -0.82
CA TYR A 310 10.93 6.89 0.54
C TYR A 310 11.58 5.52 0.52
N GLN A 311 12.69 5.35 1.23
CA GLN A 311 13.45 4.10 1.19
C GLN A 311 13.90 3.65 2.57
N ARG A 312 14.17 2.35 2.67
CA ARG A 312 14.61 1.68 3.91
C ARG A 312 15.90 2.26 4.49
N ALA A 313 16.79 2.81 3.67
CA ALA A 313 17.99 3.52 4.14
C ALA A 313 17.63 4.73 5.04
N TYR A 314 16.45 5.32 4.86
CA TYR A 314 15.87 6.39 5.68
C TYR A 314 14.66 5.89 6.46
N ARG A 315 14.85 4.76 7.15
CA ARG A 315 13.80 3.98 7.81
C ARG A 315 12.83 4.81 8.64
N GLN A 316 13.34 5.71 9.48
CA GLN A 316 12.49 6.52 10.37
C GLN A 316 11.52 7.39 9.58
N VAL A 317 12.03 8.11 8.57
CA VAL A 317 11.21 8.97 7.70
C VAL A 317 10.19 8.14 6.93
N PHE A 318 10.58 6.96 6.45
CA PHE A 318 9.65 6.06 5.75
C PHE A 318 8.54 5.55 6.68
N ALA A 319 8.89 5.15 7.90
CA ALA A 319 7.93 4.72 8.91
C ALA A 319 6.95 5.83 9.28
N ASP A 320 7.46 7.04 9.48
CA ASP A 320 6.64 8.22 9.82
C ASP A 320 5.74 8.61 8.67
N PHE A 321 6.25 8.60 7.42
CA PHE A 321 5.42 8.78 6.23
C PHE A 321 4.27 7.77 6.20
N LEU A 322 4.54 6.47 6.33
CA LEU A 322 3.48 5.46 6.31
C LEU A 322 2.47 5.68 7.44
N PHE A 323 2.95 5.98 8.65
CA PHE A 323 2.12 6.14 9.84
C PHE A 323 1.16 7.34 9.75
N TYR A 324 1.64 8.49 9.29
CA TYR A 324 0.83 9.70 9.18
C TYR A 324 -0.04 9.73 7.92
N ASN A 325 0.28 8.92 6.91
CA ASN A 325 -0.37 8.97 5.61
C ASN A 325 -1.19 7.72 5.27
N SER A 326 -1.28 6.73 6.16
CA SER A 326 -2.14 5.55 5.96
C SER A 326 -3.51 5.69 6.63
N ARG A 327 -4.52 5.01 6.06
CA ARG A 327 -5.88 4.95 6.59
C ARG A 327 -6.45 3.53 6.51
N LEU A 328 -7.29 3.17 7.48
CA LEU A 328 -8.15 2.01 7.33
C LEU A 328 -9.31 2.34 6.39
N GLU A 329 -9.70 1.37 5.58
CA GLU A 329 -10.78 1.47 4.61
C GLU A 329 -11.83 0.37 4.83
N LYS A 330 -13.06 0.63 4.38
CA LYS A 330 -14.11 -0.39 4.36
C LYS A 330 -13.97 -1.21 3.09
N GLY A 331 -13.62 -2.49 3.23
CA GLY A 331 -13.59 -3.46 2.13
C GLY A 331 -14.99 -3.88 1.68
N SER A 332 -15.10 -4.62 0.58
CA SER A 332 -16.38 -5.15 0.10
C SER A 332 -16.80 -6.32 0.98
N THR A 333 -17.96 -6.22 1.64
CA THR A 333 -18.53 -7.30 2.46
C THR A 333 -18.76 -8.56 1.63
N GLU A 334 -19.20 -8.41 0.38
CA GLU A 334 -19.39 -9.52 -0.56
C GLU A 334 -18.08 -10.23 -0.93
N LYS A 335 -17.07 -9.46 -1.39
CA LYS A 335 -15.78 -10.00 -1.85
C LYS A 335 -15.02 -10.64 -0.68
N ASP A 336 -14.97 -9.91 0.43
CA ASP A 336 -14.10 -10.20 1.56
C ASP A 336 -14.79 -11.05 2.65
N LYS A 337 -16.10 -11.32 2.48
CA LYS A 337 -16.93 -12.21 3.33
C LYS A 337 -16.80 -11.90 4.81
N TYR A 338 -17.26 -10.70 5.20
CA TYR A 338 -17.26 -10.23 6.58
C TYR A 338 -18.53 -9.39 6.86
N GLY A 339 -18.74 -9.03 8.13
CA GLY A 339 -19.86 -8.18 8.53
C GLY A 339 -21.16 -8.92 8.86
N TYR A 340 -21.09 -10.25 9.02
CA TYR A 340 -22.23 -11.11 9.38
C TYR A 340 -21.86 -12.04 10.53
N LEU A 341 -22.89 -12.47 11.28
CA LEU A 341 -22.76 -13.57 12.24
C LEU A 341 -22.78 -14.90 11.49
N GLU A 342 -21.68 -15.64 11.62
CA GLU A 342 -21.47 -16.95 11.02
C GLU A 342 -21.22 -17.99 12.12
N ARG A 343 -21.72 -19.21 11.92
CA ARG A 343 -21.55 -20.30 12.90
C ARG A 343 -20.34 -21.15 12.53
N GLU A 344 -19.40 -21.29 13.45
CA GLU A 344 -18.24 -22.19 13.33
C GLU A 344 -18.14 -23.02 14.62
N ASN A 345 -18.10 -24.35 14.51
CA ASN A 345 -17.99 -25.28 15.65
C ASN A 345 -18.98 -25.03 16.79
N GLY A 346 -20.21 -24.63 16.47
CA GLY A 346 -21.27 -24.37 17.45
C GLY A 346 -21.25 -22.97 18.08
N VAL A 347 -20.25 -22.14 17.76
CA VAL A 347 -20.08 -20.77 18.23
C VAL A 347 -20.36 -19.79 17.09
N TYR A 348 -20.89 -18.60 17.41
CA TYR A 348 -21.12 -17.55 16.42
C TYR A 348 -19.98 -16.53 16.43
N TYR A 349 -19.50 -16.19 15.24
CA TYR A 349 -18.44 -15.20 15.02
C TYR A 349 -18.94 -14.08 14.12
N PHE A 350 -18.58 -12.85 14.44
CA PHE A 350 -18.69 -11.68 13.58
C PHE A 350 -17.32 -11.33 13.07
N LYS A 351 -17.14 -11.24 11.75
CA LYS A 351 -15.85 -10.92 11.13
C LYS A 351 -15.77 -9.43 10.78
N LEU A 352 -14.65 -8.80 11.07
CA LEU A 352 -14.29 -7.46 10.55
C LEU A 352 -13.06 -7.58 9.65
N ASN A 353 -13.06 -6.88 8.52
CA ASN A 353 -11.95 -6.91 7.56
C ASN A 353 -10.98 -5.75 7.79
N LEU A 354 -9.69 -6.05 7.79
CA LEU A 354 -8.64 -5.04 7.73
C LEU A 354 -8.32 -4.73 6.27
N LYS A 355 -8.46 -3.47 5.87
CA LYS A 355 -7.96 -2.91 4.61
C LYS A 355 -7.22 -1.60 4.90
N ILE A 356 -6.08 -1.39 4.27
CA ILE A 356 -5.21 -0.23 4.54
C ILE A 356 -4.82 0.45 3.23
N GLY A 357 -5.28 1.69 3.05
CA GLY A 357 -4.91 2.56 1.94
C GLY A 357 -3.86 3.61 2.32
N LEU A 358 -3.22 4.20 1.31
CA LEU A 358 -2.34 5.36 1.44
C LEU A 358 -3.04 6.61 0.95
N LEU A 359 -3.16 7.61 1.83
CA LEU A 359 -3.74 8.94 1.61
C LEU A 359 -5.17 8.89 1.03
N LYS A 360 -5.86 10.03 1.04
CA LYS A 360 -7.03 10.20 0.17
C LYS A 360 -6.56 10.81 -1.14
N ARG A 361 -7.17 10.39 -2.25
CA ARG A 361 -6.97 11.00 -3.56
C ARG A 361 -7.12 12.52 -3.45
#